data_AF-A0A8D3B8D7-F1
#
_entry.id   AF-A0A8D3B8D7-F1
#
_cell.length_a   1.000
_cell.length_b   1.000
_cell.length_c   1.000
_cell.angle_alpha   90.00
_cell.angle_beta   90.00
_cell.angle_gamma   90.00
#
_symmetry.space_group_name_H-M   'P 1'
#
loop_
_entity.id
_entity.type
_entity.pdbx_description
1 polymer ?
#
loop_
_entity_poly.entity_id
_entity_poly.type
_entity_poly.pdbx_seq_one_letter_code
_entity_poly.pdbx_strand_id
1 'polypeptide(L)'
;MQLTSTSQSCVSYIVSIFCGWCESFSDFPVSPRLCQISAYDAAGEGAVIQTTHTHRVPAPSVFLQKQDNDAVSTAYFDQRVPVPEDDSERSFSLRKLWAFTGPGFLMSIAYLDPGNIESDLQSGAKAGFKLLWVLLGATIIGLLLQRLAARLGVVTGMHLAEVCNRQYHTVPRIILWLMVELAIIGSDMQEVIGCAIAFNLLSSGRIPLWAGVLITIIDTFIFLFLDKYGLRKLEAFFGFLITIMAITFGYEYVTVSPDQGQLLTGMFVPYCEGCGPAQMTQAVGIVGAVIMPHNIYLHSALVKSREVDRSNKKDVKEANKYFFIESTVALFISFLINVFVVAVFAEAFYGRTNTEVYNVCNESGSPHSSLFPMDNETLEVDIYKGGVVLGCFFGPAALYIWALGILAAGQSSTMTGTYSGQFVMEGFLNLRWSRFARVLLTRSLAITPTLLVAIFQDVHHLTGMNDFLNVLQSMQVRVGSTGSVHQHHQHILLRLALRTGSVPLHRIPDICWIFGR
;
A
#
# COMPACT_ATOMS: atom_id res chain seq x y z
N MET A 1 33.87 10.74 8.94
CA MET A 1 33.76 10.71 7.47
C MET A 1 33.03 11.96 7.03
N GLN A 2 33.72 12.89 6.38
CA GLN A 2 33.10 14.10 5.81
C GLN A 2 32.30 13.69 4.57
N LEU A 3 30.98 13.78 4.64
CA LEU A 3 30.07 13.69 3.49
C LEU A 3 30.39 14.83 2.52
N THR A 4 30.45 14.54 1.22
CA THR A 4 30.60 15.55 0.15
C THR A 4 29.32 16.39 0.03
N SER A 5 29.45 17.68 -0.30
CA SER A 5 28.35 18.68 -0.21
C SER A 5 27.10 18.32 -1.03
N THR A 6 27.25 17.63 -2.17
CA THR A 6 26.15 17.16 -3.02
C THR A 6 25.38 15.98 -2.42
N SER A 7 26.06 15.08 -1.69
CA SER A 7 25.45 13.95 -1.00
C SER A 7 24.55 14.43 0.15
N GLN A 8 25.02 15.44 0.88
CA GLN A 8 24.26 16.10 1.95
C GLN A 8 22.99 16.77 1.43
N SER A 9 23.03 17.42 0.26
CA SER A 9 21.84 18.05 -0.33
C SER A 9 20.78 17.05 -0.79
N CYS A 10 21.16 15.88 -1.34
CA CYS A 10 20.19 14.85 -1.72
C CYS A 10 19.54 14.18 -0.51
N VAL A 11 20.34 13.79 0.50
CA VAL A 11 19.80 13.24 1.74
C VAL A 11 18.92 14.28 2.43
N SER A 12 19.35 15.55 2.49
CA SER A 12 18.54 16.64 3.04
C SER A 12 17.25 16.86 2.25
N TYR A 13 17.22 16.68 0.93
CA TYR A 13 16.01 16.79 0.11
C TYR A 13 15.03 15.62 0.32
N ILE A 14 15.53 14.37 0.36
CA ILE A 14 14.71 13.19 0.67
C ILE A 14 14.18 13.27 2.10
N VAL A 15 15.05 13.64 3.05
CA VAL A 15 14.66 13.93 4.43
C VAL A 15 13.70 15.11 4.48
N SER A 16 13.81 16.14 3.62
CA SER A 16 12.82 17.23 3.53
C SER A 16 11.50 16.80 2.88
N ILE A 17 11.49 15.77 2.05
CA ILE A 17 10.24 15.16 1.58
C ILE A 17 9.58 14.42 2.74
N PHE A 18 10.35 13.58 3.47
CA PHE A 18 9.85 12.88 4.66
C PHE A 18 9.48 13.82 5.79
N CYS A 19 10.26 14.87 6.05
CA CYS A 19 10.04 15.91 7.04
C CYS A 19 8.96 16.87 6.59
N GLY A 20 8.83 17.26 5.32
CA GLY A 20 7.70 18.08 4.86
C GLY A 20 6.38 17.33 4.95
N TRP A 21 6.41 16.01 4.74
CA TRP A 21 5.32 15.13 5.12
C TRP A 21 5.16 15.11 6.64
N CYS A 22 6.19 14.88 7.44
CA CYS A 22 6.08 14.83 8.91
C CYS A 22 5.73 16.18 9.57
N GLU A 23 6.12 17.32 9.01
CA GLU A 23 5.87 18.69 9.44
C GLU A 23 4.45 19.11 9.07
N SER A 24 3.92 18.68 7.92
CA SER A 24 2.46 18.74 7.69
C SER A 24 1.68 18.02 8.79
N PHE A 25 2.28 17.02 9.46
CA PHE A 25 1.70 16.34 10.63
C PHE A 25 2.07 17.01 11.98
N SER A 26 3.09 17.88 12.03
CA SER A 26 3.63 18.52 13.26
C SER A 26 3.18 19.97 13.47
N ASP A 27 2.91 20.72 12.41
CA ASP A 27 2.44 22.12 12.44
C ASP A 27 0.96 22.20 12.85
N PHE A 28 0.70 21.89 14.11
CA PHE A 28 -0.56 22.16 14.79
C PHE A 28 -0.35 23.28 15.83
N PRO A 29 -0.73 24.54 15.53
CA PRO A 29 -0.84 25.55 16.57
C PRO A 29 -2.00 25.18 17.50
N VAL A 30 -1.68 24.80 18.74
CA VAL A 30 -2.64 24.68 19.83
C VAL A 30 -3.14 26.08 20.18
N SER A 31 -4.23 26.51 19.55
CA SER A 31 -4.89 27.76 19.93
C SER A 31 -5.65 27.56 21.25
N PRO A 32 -5.35 28.33 22.33
CA PRO A 32 -5.94 28.12 23.67
C PRO A 32 -7.44 28.43 23.79
N ARG A 33 -8.09 28.95 22.74
CA ARG A 33 -9.45 29.52 22.84
C ARG A 33 -10.60 28.52 22.80
N LEU A 34 -10.35 27.21 22.64
CA LEU A 34 -11.41 26.18 22.65
C LEU A 34 -11.56 25.41 23.97
N CYS A 35 -10.74 25.72 25.00
CA CYS A 35 -10.85 25.13 26.34
C CYS A 35 -11.87 25.80 27.27
N GLN A 36 -12.57 26.86 26.85
CA GLN A 36 -13.49 27.60 27.73
C GLN A 36 -14.96 27.11 27.70
N ILE A 37 -15.32 26.14 26.86
CA ILE A 37 -16.73 25.68 26.76
C ILE A 37 -17.05 24.54 27.76
N SER A 38 -16.08 24.05 28.55
CA SER A 38 -16.29 22.89 29.45
C SER A 38 -16.11 23.17 30.94
N ALA A 39 -16.13 24.43 31.39
CA ALA A 39 -15.88 24.79 32.80
C ALA A 39 -17.03 25.56 33.49
N TYR A 40 -18.25 25.50 32.95
CA TYR A 40 -19.45 25.99 33.63
C TYR A 40 -20.55 24.93 33.49
N ASP A 41 -20.49 23.87 34.30
CA ASP A 41 -21.66 23.02 34.65
C ASP A 41 -21.30 22.00 35.74
N ALA A 42 -20.57 22.44 36.77
CA ALA A 42 -20.34 21.63 37.97
C ALA A 42 -20.10 22.52 39.21
N ALA A 43 -21.14 23.22 39.66
CA ALA A 43 -21.21 23.75 41.03
C ALA A 43 -22.65 24.15 41.42
N GLY A 44 -23.19 23.53 42.47
CA GLY A 44 -24.04 24.21 43.45
C GLY A 44 -25.56 23.98 43.38
N GLU A 45 -26.07 23.26 44.37
CA GLU A 45 -27.48 23.16 44.77
C GLU A 45 -28.09 24.50 45.23
N GLY A 46 -29.42 24.60 45.09
CA GLY A 46 -30.29 25.34 46.03
C GLY A 46 -30.88 26.65 45.54
N ALA A 47 -32.17 26.63 45.15
CA ALA A 47 -33.23 27.57 45.59
C ALA A 47 -34.47 27.55 44.66
N VAL A 48 -35.62 27.73 45.30
CA VAL A 48 -36.99 27.79 44.78
C VAL A 48 -37.27 29.15 44.11
N ILE A 49 -38.17 29.20 43.10
CA ILE A 49 -39.26 30.18 42.84
C ILE A 49 -39.56 30.44 41.33
N GLN A 50 -40.85 30.21 40.98
CA GLN A 50 -41.76 30.80 39.97
C GLN A 50 -41.40 31.04 38.48
N THR A 51 -42.21 30.36 37.64
CA THR A 51 -42.91 30.80 36.40
C THR A 51 -42.48 32.09 35.71
N THR A 52 -42.17 32.00 34.40
CA THR A 52 -42.85 32.73 33.30
C THR A 52 -42.45 32.12 31.94
N HIS A 53 -43.46 31.90 31.08
CA HIS A 53 -43.34 31.46 29.69
C HIS A 53 -42.45 32.37 28.83
N THR A 54 -41.52 31.78 28.07
CA THR A 54 -41.10 32.29 26.75
C THR A 54 -40.70 31.12 25.85
N HIS A 55 -41.25 31.09 24.64
CA HIS A 55 -41.00 30.10 23.60
C HIS A 55 -39.50 29.94 23.28
N ARG A 56 -38.96 28.72 23.40
CA ARG A 56 -37.70 28.30 22.78
C ARG A 56 -37.97 27.19 21.77
N VAL A 57 -37.61 27.48 20.52
CA VAL A 57 -37.52 26.54 19.40
C VAL A 57 -36.62 25.36 19.79
N PRO A 58 -36.97 24.09 19.55
CA PRO A 58 -36.08 22.98 19.88
C PRO A 58 -34.92 22.94 18.88
N ALA A 59 -33.69 22.93 19.39
CA ALA A 59 -32.52 22.52 18.63
C ALA A 59 -32.68 21.03 18.22
N PRO A 60 -32.31 20.64 16.99
CA PRO A 60 -32.43 19.24 16.58
C PRO A 60 -31.41 18.39 17.34
N SER A 61 -31.90 17.44 18.12
CA SER A 61 -31.16 16.34 18.70
C SER A 61 -30.74 15.35 17.60
N VAL A 62 -29.53 15.51 17.06
CA VAL A 62 -29.01 14.75 15.89
C VAL A 62 -28.53 13.31 16.23
N PHE A 63 -28.68 12.81 17.46
CA PHE A 63 -28.12 11.51 17.87
C PHE A 63 -29.12 10.38 18.17
N LEU A 64 -30.40 10.53 17.80
CA LEU A 64 -31.36 9.43 17.86
C LEU A 64 -32.19 9.39 16.58
N GLN A 65 -31.61 8.82 15.53
CA GLN A 65 -32.39 8.38 14.37
C GLN A 65 -32.27 6.87 14.23
N LYS A 66 -33.28 6.22 14.82
CA LYS A 66 -33.94 4.97 14.42
C LYS A 66 -33.15 4.08 13.44
N GLN A 67 -32.56 3.01 13.99
CA GLN A 67 -32.21 1.80 13.26
C GLN A 67 -33.48 1.25 12.61
N ASP A 68 -33.70 1.54 11.34
CA ASP A 68 -34.63 0.82 10.45
C ASP A 68 -34.23 1.15 9.01
N ASN A 69 -33.30 0.35 8.48
CA ASN A 69 -32.95 0.11 7.05
C ASN A 69 -31.46 -0.18 6.78
N ASP A 70 -30.65 -0.56 7.76
CA ASP A 70 -29.27 -1.04 7.55
C ASP A 70 -29.18 -2.49 7.01
N ALA A 71 -30.12 -2.90 6.17
CA ALA A 71 -29.87 -4.01 5.26
C ALA A 71 -29.15 -3.44 4.03
N VAL A 72 -28.07 -4.08 3.58
CA VAL A 72 -27.41 -3.81 2.29
C VAL A 72 -26.35 -2.68 2.30
N SER A 73 -25.46 -2.65 3.30
CA SER A 73 -24.18 -1.92 3.23
C SER A 73 -22.96 -2.85 3.28
N THR A 74 -23.12 -4.16 3.04
CA THR A 74 -22.04 -5.14 3.26
C THR A 74 -22.10 -6.36 2.33
N ALA A 75 -22.07 -6.16 1.00
CA ALA A 75 -22.04 -7.28 0.05
C ALA A 75 -20.79 -8.21 0.17
N TYR A 76 -19.77 -7.81 0.94
CA TYR A 76 -18.57 -8.62 1.24
C TYR A 76 -18.58 -9.33 2.60
N PHE A 77 -19.42 -8.91 3.55
CA PHE A 77 -19.41 -9.45 4.92
C PHE A 77 -20.80 -9.84 5.40
N ASP A 78 -21.55 -10.58 4.56
CA ASP A 78 -22.83 -11.18 4.98
C ASP A 78 -22.65 -12.21 6.12
N GLN A 79 -21.42 -12.70 6.33
CA GLN A 79 -21.00 -13.41 7.53
C GLN A 79 -19.70 -12.79 8.05
N ARG A 80 -19.82 -11.87 9.00
CA ARG A 80 -18.65 -11.36 9.74
C ARG A 80 -18.08 -12.48 10.59
N VAL A 81 -16.77 -12.48 10.79
CA VAL A 81 -16.11 -13.51 11.60
C VAL A 81 -16.37 -13.19 13.08
N PRO A 82 -17.07 -14.04 13.85
CA PRO A 82 -17.29 -13.82 15.26
C PRO A 82 -15.96 -13.95 16.01
N VAL A 83 -15.67 -12.98 16.86
CA VAL A 83 -14.47 -12.99 17.69
C VAL A 83 -14.72 -13.91 18.89
N PRO A 84 -13.87 -14.92 19.15
CA PRO A 84 -14.06 -15.79 20.30
C PRO A 84 -13.94 -15.00 21.60
N GLU A 85 -14.97 -15.08 22.44
CA GLU A 85 -14.93 -14.63 23.83
C GLU A 85 -14.11 -15.65 24.64
N ASP A 86 -12.98 -15.22 25.19
CA ASP A 86 -12.22 -16.02 26.16
C ASP A 86 -12.55 -15.49 27.56
N ASP A 87 -13.08 -16.34 28.44
CA ASP A 87 -13.44 -16.05 29.86
C ASP A 87 -12.24 -15.80 30.79
N SER A 88 -11.02 -15.70 30.26
CA SER A 88 -9.80 -15.63 31.08
C SER A 88 -9.08 -14.28 30.95
N GLU A 89 -8.67 -13.71 32.08
CA GLU A 89 -7.89 -12.47 32.23
C GLU A 89 -6.46 -12.53 31.61
N ARG A 90 -6.28 -13.16 30.45
CA ARG A 90 -5.01 -13.17 29.73
C ARG A 90 -4.94 -11.95 28.80
N SER A 91 -3.91 -11.12 28.99
CA SER A 91 -3.64 -9.91 28.18
C SER A 91 -3.42 -10.18 26.67
N PHE A 92 -3.22 -11.44 26.29
CA PHE A 92 -2.93 -11.88 24.92
C PHE A 92 -3.40 -13.33 24.70
N SER A 93 -4.20 -13.57 23.65
CA SER A 93 -4.65 -14.90 23.23
C SER A 93 -4.30 -15.14 21.77
N LEU A 94 -3.54 -16.20 21.49
CA LEU A 94 -3.16 -16.60 20.12
C LEU A 94 -4.39 -17.03 19.30
N ARG A 95 -5.42 -17.57 19.95
CA ARG A 95 -6.69 -17.93 19.31
C ARG A 95 -7.43 -16.68 18.82
N LYS A 96 -7.49 -15.64 19.66
CA LYS A 96 -8.02 -14.32 19.26
C LYS A 96 -7.16 -13.70 18.16
N LEU A 97 -5.84 -13.72 18.29
CA LEU A 97 -4.95 -13.20 17.23
C LEU A 97 -5.23 -13.89 15.89
N TRP A 98 -5.36 -15.22 15.87
CA TRP A 98 -5.69 -15.94 14.63
C TRP A 98 -7.06 -15.56 14.07
N ALA A 99 -8.07 -15.31 14.92
CA ALA A 99 -9.37 -14.82 14.48
C ALA A 99 -9.29 -13.40 13.87
N PHE A 100 -8.48 -12.51 14.44
CA PHE A 100 -8.25 -11.17 13.89
C PHE A 100 -7.33 -11.18 12.67
N THR A 101 -6.47 -12.19 12.51
CA THR A 101 -5.56 -12.34 11.36
C THR A 101 -6.35 -12.50 10.06
N GLY A 102 -5.97 -11.75 9.02
CA GLY A 102 -6.59 -11.69 7.69
C GLY A 102 -6.45 -10.29 7.06
N PRO A 103 -7.12 -9.26 7.60
CA PRO A 103 -7.14 -7.90 7.04
C PRO A 103 -5.75 -7.28 6.83
N GLY A 104 -4.82 -7.46 7.76
CA GLY A 104 -3.45 -6.95 7.67
C GLY A 104 -2.64 -7.64 6.58
N PHE A 105 -2.81 -8.95 6.40
CA PHE A 105 -2.16 -9.71 5.32
C PHE A 105 -2.73 -9.38 3.94
N LEU A 106 -4.04 -9.18 3.82
CA LEU A 106 -4.65 -8.68 2.57
C LEU A 106 -4.12 -7.30 2.19
N MET A 107 -3.98 -6.43 3.18
CA MET A 107 -3.43 -5.10 2.99
C MET A 107 -1.95 -5.14 2.60
N SER A 108 -1.16 -6.08 3.13
CA SER A 108 0.29 -6.15 2.87
C SER A 108 0.63 -6.66 1.47
N ILE A 109 -0.31 -7.29 0.77
CA ILE A 109 -0.19 -7.68 -0.64
C ILE A 109 0.02 -6.47 -1.54
N ALA A 110 -0.62 -5.35 -1.23
CA ALA A 110 -0.43 -4.11 -1.98
C ALA A 110 0.98 -3.52 -1.84
N TYR A 111 1.82 -4.06 -0.94
CA TYR A 111 3.26 -3.73 -0.85
C TYR A 111 4.13 -4.71 -1.65
N LEU A 112 3.53 -5.73 -2.26
CA LEU A 112 4.17 -6.83 -2.98
C LEU A 112 3.62 -6.97 -4.40
N ASP A 113 2.93 -5.95 -4.90
CA ASP A 113 2.41 -5.96 -6.26
C ASP A 113 3.56 -5.78 -7.27
N PRO A 114 3.36 -6.15 -8.55
CA PRO A 114 4.39 -6.00 -9.57
C PRO A 114 4.92 -4.57 -9.70
N GLY A 115 4.08 -3.56 -9.45
CA GLY A 115 4.48 -2.15 -9.47
C GLY A 115 5.52 -1.81 -8.40
N ASN A 116 5.34 -2.30 -7.17
CA ASN A 116 6.30 -2.15 -6.08
C ASN A 116 7.57 -2.96 -6.32
N ILE A 117 7.43 -4.23 -6.74
CA ILE A 117 8.56 -5.09 -7.08
C ILE A 117 9.42 -4.47 -8.19
N GLU A 118 8.81 -3.85 -9.20
CA GLU A 118 9.54 -3.17 -10.28
C GLU A 118 10.28 -1.94 -9.77
N SER A 119 9.65 -1.10 -8.95
CA SER A 119 10.31 0.05 -8.33
C SER A 119 11.50 -0.38 -7.48
N ASP A 120 11.34 -1.44 -6.70
CA ASP A 120 12.39 -2.00 -5.85
C ASP A 120 13.56 -2.55 -6.68
N LEU A 121 13.27 -3.34 -7.72
CA LEU A 121 14.27 -3.85 -8.67
C LEU A 121 15.04 -2.72 -9.36
N GLN A 122 14.34 -1.68 -9.83
CA GLN A 122 15.00 -0.54 -10.48
C GLN A 122 15.87 0.25 -9.51
N SER A 123 15.41 0.39 -8.26
CA SER A 123 16.18 1.07 -7.22
C SER A 123 17.47 0.32 -6.88
N GLY A 124 17.42 -1.02 -6.80
CA GLY A 124 18.59 -1.88 -6.62
C GLY A 124 19.56 -1.75 -7.80
N ALA A 125 19.05 -1.83 -9.03
CA ALA A 125 19.88 -1.73 -10.22
C ALA A 125 20.58 -0.37 -10.38
N LYS A 126 19.89 0.74 -10.10
CA LYS A 126 20.41 2.12 -10.32
C LYS A 126 21.18 2.68 -9.12
N ALA A 127 20.82 2.31 -7.90
CA ALA A 127 21.39 2.87 -6.68
C ALA A 127 22.10 1.85 -5.77
N GLY A 128 22.07 0.56 -6.12
CA GLY A 128 22.64 -0.51 -5.30
C GLY A 128 21.96 -0.55 -3.93
N PHE A 129 22.76 -0.74 -2.87
CA PHE A 129 22.27 -0.80 -1.49
C PHE A 129 21.93 0.57 -0.87
N LYS A 130 22.13 1.69 -1.58
CA LYS A 130 22.06 3.05 -1.02
C LYS A 130 20.63 3.52 -0.68
N LEU A 131 19.61 2.95 -1.32
CA LEU A 131 18.20 3.36 -1.13
C LEU A 131 17.43 2.47 -0.14
N LEU A 132 18.07 1.46 0.47
CA LEU A 132 17.41 0.56 1.42
C LEU A 132 16.87 1.29 2.66
N TRP A 133 17.55 2.33 3.15
CA TRP A 133 17.03 3.15 4.26
C TRP A 133 15.74 3.92 3.88
N VAL A 134 15.58 4.30 2.60
CA VAL A 134 14.36 4.95 2.09
C VAL A 134 13.21 3.94 2.09
N LEU A 135 13.46 2.71 1.64
CA LEU A 135 12.48 1.61 1.70
C LEU A 135 12.04 1.32 3.13
N LEU A 136 13.00 1.23 4.08
CA LEU A 136 12.71 1.04 5.50
C LEU A 136 11.88 2.22 6.07
N GLY A 137 12.30 3.46 5.80
CA GLY A 137 11.61 4.66 6.26
C GLY A 137 10.18 4.77 5.69
N ALA A 138 10.01 4.52 4.39
CA ALA A 138 8.72 4.49 3.73
C ALA A 138 7.80 3.41 4.32
N THR A 139 8.34 2.23 4.64
CA THR A 139 7.55 1.15 5.24
C THR A 139 7.12 1.46 6.67
N ILE A 140 7.98 2.10 7.47
CA ILE A 140 7.63 2.57 8.83
C ILE A 140 6.52 3.61 8.76
N ILE A 141 6.61 4.59 7.87
CA ILE A 141 5.56 5.60 7.66
C ILE A 141 4.26 4.93 7.15
N GLY A 142 4.39 3.97 6.23
CA GLY A 142 3.29 3.13 5.78
C GLY A 142 2.57 2.46 6.94
N LEU A 143 3.30 1.80 7.85
CA LEU A 143 2.73 1.18 9.05
C LEU A 143 1.97 2.19 9.93
N LEU A 144 2.50 3.41 10.09
CA LEU A 144 1.82 4.47 10.85
C LEU A 144 0.50 4.90 10.20
N LEU A 145 0.50 5.15 8.89
CA LEU A 145 -0.70 5.51 8.13
C LEU A 145 -1.76 4.41 8.20
N GLN A 146 -1.30 3.17 8.12
CA GLN A 146 -2.16 1.98 8.10
C GLN A 146 -2.75 1.70 9.47
N ARG A 147 -2.00 1.98 10.54
CA ARG A 147 -2.54 1.98 11.90
C ARG A 147 -3.66 3.02 12.08
N LEU A 148 -3.52 4.21 11.49
CA LEU A 148 -4.56 5.24 11.55
C LEU A 148 -5.80 4.81 10.75
N ALA A 149 -5.62 4.21 9.58
CA ALA A 149 -6.70 3.68 8.74
C ALA A 149 -7.48 2.57 9.45
N ALA A 150 -6.78 1.60 10.03
CA ALA A 150 -7.37 0.53 10.84
C ALA A 150 -8.15 1.10 12.03
N ARG A 151 -7.54 2.03 12.79
CA ARG A 151 -8.20 2.65 13.95
C ARG A 151 -9.47 3.40 13.55
N LEU A 152 -9.45 4.11 12.43
CA LEU A 152 -10.64 4.79 11.92
C LEU A 152 -11.78 3.79 11.68
N GLY A 153 -11.51 2.69 10.98
CA GLY A 153 -12.51 1.67 10.67
C GLY A 153 -13.07 0.98 11.92
N VAL A 154 -12.20 0.63 12.87
CA VAL A 154 -12.61 -0.02 14.14
C VAL A 154 -13.49 0.89 14.99
N VAL A 155 -13.06 2.14 15.17
CA VAL A 155 -13.70 3.08 16.10
C VAL A 155 -15.00 3.66 15.53
N THR A 156 -14.99 4.09 14.26
CA THR A 156 -16.15 4.75 13.65
C THR A 156 -17.16 3.76 13.09
N GLY A 157 -16.73 2.54 12.76
CA GLY A 157 -17.54 1.58 12.01
C GLY A 157 -17.77 1.97 10.55
N MET A 158 -17.15 3.04 10.08
CA MET A 158 -17.18 3.52 8.70
C MET A 158 -15.79 3.37 8.08
N HIS A 159 -15.73 3.07 6.79
CA HIS A 159 -14.45 3.12 6.08
C HIS A 159 -14.14 4.56 5.62
N LEU A 160 -12.88 4.82 5.27
CA LEU A 160 -12.41 6.18 5.01
C LEU A 160 -13.23 6.89 3.92
N ALA A 161 -13.59 6.19 2.83
CA ALA A 161 -14.40 6.77 1.75
C ALA A 161 -15.82 7.21 2.19
N GLU A 162 -16.47 6.48 3.11
CA GLU A 162 -17.77 6.89 3.70
C GLU A 162 -17.61 8.17 4.53
N VAL A 163 -16.52 8.28 5.30
CA VAL A 163 -16.22 9.47 6.10
C VAL A 163 -15.96 10.67 5.17
N CYS A 164 -15.22 10.48 4.08
CA CYS A 164 -15.00 11.50 3.07
C CYS A 164 -16.32 11.99 2.46
N ASN A 165 -17.23 11.07 2.14
CA ASN A 165 -18.53 11.42 1.56
C ASN A 165 -19.39 12.27 2.49
N ARG A 166 -19.36 11.99 3.80
CA ARG A 166 -20.11 12.75 4.81
C ARG A 166 -19.53 14.13 5.08
N GLN A 167 -18.21 14.29 4.97
CA GLN A 167 -17.58 15.57 5.26
C GLN A 167 -17.48 16.49 4.05
N TYR A 168 -17.08 15.95 2.89
CA TYR A 168 -16.74 16.78 1.74
C TYR A 168 -17.94 17.13 0.89
N HIS A 169 -17.94 18.37 0.41
CA HIS A 169 -18.91 18.82 -0.59
C HIS A 169 -18.71 18.06 -1.92
N THR A 170 -19.75 18.03 -2.76
CA THR A 170 -19.85 17.16 -3.94
C THR A 170 -18.66 17.29 -4.91
N VAL A 171 -18.14 18.50 -5.13
CA VAL A 171 -17.07 18.75 -6.12
C VAL A 171 -15.71 18.18 -5.66
N PRO A 172 -15.15 18.56 -4.49
CA PRO A 172 -13.93 17.92 -3.97
C PRO A 172 -14.05 16.40 -3.85
N ARG A 173 -15.23 15.92 -3.46
CA ARG A 173 -15.51 14.48 -3.33
C ARG A 173 -15.35 13.72 -4.64
N ILE A 174 -15.89 14.25 -5.74
CA ILE A 174 -15.79 13.63 -7.07
C ILE A 174 -14.35 13.67 -7.59
N ILE A 175 -13.62 14.78 -7.36
CA ILE A 175 -12.21 14.88 -7.75
C ILE A 175 -11.37 13.85 -7.00
N LEU A 176 -11.57 13.70 -5.69
CA LEU A 176 -10.89 12.68 -4.89
C LEU A 176 -11.23 11.27 -5.36
N TRP A 177 -12.51 10.99 -5.64
CA TRP A 177 -12.91 9.70 -6.20
C TRP A 177 -12.20 9.41 -7.52
N LEU A 178 -12.18 10.37 -8.45
CA LEU A 178 -11.52 10.21 -9.74
C LEU A 178 -10.02 9.93 -9.57
N MET A 179 -9.34 10.64 -8.66
CA MET A 179 -7.93 10.40 -8.38
C MET A 179 -7.68 8.98 -7.85
N VAL A 180 -8.47 8.52 -6.88
CA VAL A 180 -8.30 7.17 -6.32
C VAL A 180 -8.65 6.09 -7.36
N GLU A 181 -9.69 6.29 -8.17
CA GLU A 181 -10.05 5.34 -9.23
C GLU A 181 -8.96 5.26 -10.30
N LEU A 182 -8.36 6.40 -10.69
CA LEU A 182 -7.20 6.41 -11.59
C LEU A 182 -5.99 5.68 -10.98
N ALA A 183 -5.77 5.80 -9.66
CA ALA A 183 -4.73 5.06 -8.95
C ALA A 183 -4.93 3.54 -9.04
N ILE A 184 -6.18 3.11 -8.86
CA ILE A 184 -6.56 1.69 -8.91
C ILE A 184 -6.39 1.15 -10.33
N ILE A 185 -6.85 1.89 -11.35
CA ILE A 185 -6.64 1.51 -12.75
C ILE A 185 -5.13 1.45 -13.08
N GLY A 186 -4.33 2.37 -12.55
CA GLY A 186 -2.88 2.32 -12.70
C GLY A 186 -2.25 1.06 -12.12
N SER A 187 -2.56 0.71 -10.87
CA SER A 187 -2.05 -0.52 -10.23
C SER A 187 -2.54 -1.79 -10.95
N ASP A 188 -3.80 -1.81 -11.41
CA ASP A 188 -4.38 -2.86 -12.23
C ASP A 188 -3.59 -3.07 -13.55
N MET A 189 -3.19 -1.98 -14.22
CA MET A 189 -2.33 -2.07 -15.40
C MET A 189 -0.97 -2.71 -15.12
N GLN A 190 -0.30 -2.31 -14.03
CA GLN A 190 1.01 -2.86 -13.62
C GLN A 190 0.94 -4.37 -13.38
N GLU A 191 -0.16 -4.80 -12.80
CA GLU A 191 -0.43 -6.20 -12.52
C GLU A 191 -0.69 -7.02 -13.78
N VAL A 192 -1.52 -6.51 -14.71
CA VAL A 192 -1.75 -7.16 -16.01
C VAL A 192 -0.43 -7.33 -16.77
N ILE A 193 0.45 -6.32 -16.72
CA ILE A 193 1.79 -6.36 -17.32
C ILE A 193 2.66 -7.42 -16.64
N GLY A 194 2.72 -7.42 -15.31
CA GLY A 194 3.48 -8.41 -14.54
C GLY A 194 3.05 -9.85 -14.83
N CYS A 195 1.74 -10.12 -14.83
CA CYS A 195 1.19 -11.43 -15.19
C CYS A 195 1.53 -11.84 -16.63
N ALA A 196 1.39 -10.92 -17.60
CA ALA A 196 1.72 -11.20 -18.99
C ALA A 196 3.21 -11.53 -19.19
N ILE A 197 4.10 -10.80 -18.51
CA ILE A 197 5.54 -11.06 -18.48
C ILE A 197 5.83 -12.43 -17.85
N ALA A 198 5.19 -12.75 -16.72
CA ALA A 198 5.36 -14.04 -16.07
C ALA A 198 4.94 -15.20 -16.97
N PHE A 199 3.81 -15.11 -17.69
CA PHE A 199 3.41 -16.13 -18.67
C PHE A 199 4.40 -16.26 -19.83
N ASN A 200 4.95 -15.15 -20.31
CA ASN A 200 5.95 -15.16 -21.37
C ASN A 200 7.24 -15.89 -20.91
N LEU A 201 7.74 -15.58 -19.71
CA LEU A 201 8.92 -16.22 -19.13
C LEU A 201 8.68 -17.71 -18.82
N LEU A 202 7.55 -18.07 -18.19
CA LEU A 202 7.20 -19.46 -17.87
C LEU A 202 7.03 -20.34 -19.12
N SER A 203 6.55 -19.76 -20.22
CA SER A 203 6.36 -20.49 -21.48
C SER A 203 7.62 -20.54 -22.35
N SER A 204 8.74 -19.99 -21.88
CA SER A 204 9.99 -19.82 -22.65
C SER A 204 9.76 -19.06 -23.96
N GLY A 205 8.97 -18.00 -23.91
CA GLY A 205 8.65 -17.15 -25.07
C GLY A 205 7.63 -17.73 -26.05
N ARG A 206 7.00 -18.89 -25.76
CA ARG A 206 5.95 -19.44 -26.63
C ARG A 206 4.66 -18.63 -26.59
N ILE A 207 4.33 -18.04 -25.44
CA ILE A 207 3.16 -17.17 -25.28
C ILE A 207 3.63 -15.73 -25.43
N PRO A 208 3.25 -15.00 -26.50
CA PRO A 208 3.62 -13.60 -26.66
C PRO A 208 2.92 -12.72 -25.62
N LEU A 209 3.46 -11.53 -25.35
CA LEU A 209 2.93 -10.62 -24.32
C LEU A 209 1.45 -10.28 -24.51
N TRP A 210 1.02 -9.98 -25.73
CA TRP A 210 -0.39 -9.70 -26.02
C TRP A 210 -1.32 -10.88 -25.67
N ALA A 211 -0.86 -12.12 -25.87
CA ALA A 211 -1.62 -13.31 -25.48
C ALA A 211 -1.63 -13.48 -23.96
N GLY A 212 -0.52 -13.17 -23.28
CA GLY A 212 -0.46 -13.11 -21.82
C GLY A 212 -1.48 -12.13 -21.23
N VAL A 213 -1.59 -10.93 -21.80
CA VAL A 213 -2.60 -9.92 -21.43
C VAL A 213 -4.04 -10.42 -21.65
N LEU A 214 -4.30 -11.21 -22.69
CA LEU A 214 -5.63 -11.80 -22.89
C LEU A 214 -5.93 -12.92 -21.88
N ILE A 215 -4.91 -13.68 -21.47
CA ILE A 215 -5.06 -14.74 -20.46
C ILE A 215 -5.44 -14.16 -19.09
N THR A 216 -4.99 -12.95 -18.76
CA THR A 216 -5.40 -12.31 -17.49
C THR A 216 -6.91 -12.03 -17.45
N ILE A 217 -7.63 -11.96 -18.56
CA ILE A 217 -9.11 -11.90 -18.51
C ILE A 217 -9.66 -13.14 -17.77
N ILE A 218 -9.02 -14.30 -17.89
CA ILE A 218 -9.43 -15.53 -17.20
C ILE A 218 -9.21 -15.42 -15.69
N ASP A 219 -8.15 -14.74 -15.23
CA ASP A 219 -7.92 -14.54 -13.80
C ASP A 219 -9.06 -13.77 -13.12
N THR A 220 -9.64 -12.80 -13.82
CA THR A 220 -10.78 -12.03 -13.31
C THR A 220 -12.00 -12.92 -13.08
N PHE A 221 -12.22 -13.90 -13.97
CA PHE A 221 -13.29 -14.89 -13.81
C PHE A 221 -13.00 -15.86 -12.66
N ILE A 222 -11.74 -16.28 -12.50
CA ILE A 222 -11.30 -17.13 -11.38
C ILE A 222 -11.50 -16.38 -10.05
N PHE A 223 -11.13 -15.12 -9.98
CA PHE A 223 -11.34 -14.27 -8.81
C PHE A 223 -12.83 -14.14 -8.46
N LEU A 224 -13.69 -13.84 -9.44
CA LEU A 224 -15.13 -13.75 -9.24
C LEU A 224 -15.73 -15.06 -8.73
N PHE A 225 -15.18 -16.20 -9.13
CA PHE A 225 -15.56 -17.50 -8.60
C PHE A 225 -15.06 -17.70 -7.17
N LEU A 226 -13.82 -17.30 -6.86
CA LEU A 226 -13.21 -17.40 -5.53
C LEU A 226 -13.91 -16.51 -4.48
N ASP A 227 -14.38 -15.32 -4.86
CA ASP A 227 -15.12 -14.41 -3.97
C ASP A 227 -16.39 -15.06 -3.39
N LYS A 228 -16.96 -16.05 -4.10
CA LYS A 228 -18.13 -16.80 -3.63
C LYS A 228 -17.85 -17.77 -2.47
N TYR A 229 -16.59 -18.13 -2.23
CA TYR A 229 -16.21 -19.17 -1.25
C TYR A 229 -16.05 -18.68 0.20
N GLY A 230 -16.25 -17.39 0.45
CA GLY A 230 -16.24 -16.77 1.78
C GLY A 230 -14.87 -16.25 2.22
N LEU A 231 -14.90 -15.28 3.13
CA LEU A 231 -13.73 -14.46 3.50
C LEU A 231 -12.55 -15.28 4.04
N ARG A 232 -12.80 -16.27 4.91
CA ARG A 232 -11.72 -17.02 5.57
C ARG A 232 -10.91 -17.87 4.61
N LYS A 233 -11.55 -18.44 3.59
CA LYS A 233 -10.86 -19.23 2.54
C LYS A 233 -10.06 -18.32 1.62
N LEU A 234 -10.59 -17.13 1.34
CA LEU A 234 -9.93 -16.11 0.54
C LEU A 234 -8.68 -15.55 1.26
N GLU A 235 -8.76 -15.27 2.57
CA GLU A 235 -7.59 -14.94 3.40
C GLU A 235 -6.51 -16.03 3.37
N ALA A 236 -6.91 -17.31 3.43
CA ALA A 236 -5.97 -18.43 3.36
C ALA A 236 -5.31 -18.54 1.97
N PHE A 237 -6.06 -18.28 0.89
CA PHE A 237 -5.53 -18.24 -0.48
C PHE A 237 -4.48 -17.14 -0.64
N PHE A 238 -4.71 -15.95 -0.08
CA PHE A 238 -3.71 -14.90 -0.06
C PHE A 238 -2.48 -15.24 0.77
N GLY A 239 -2.65 -15.86 1.94
CA GLY A 239 -1.53 -16.37 2.73
C GLY A 239 -0.67 -17.36 1.94
N PHE A 240 -1.29 -18.19 1.09
CA PHE A 240 -0.59 -19.08 0.17
C PHE A 240 0.22 -18.31 -0.90
N LEU A 241 -0.36 -17.30 -1.55
CA LEU A 241 0.36 -16.47 -2.53
C LEU A 241 1.55 -15.71 -1.91
N ILE A 242 1.38 -15.14 -0.71
CA ILE A 242 2.47 -14.47 0.02
C ILE A 242 3.59 -15.48 0.35
N THR A 243 3.22 -16.70 0.74
CA THR A 243 4.19 -17.76 1.03
C THR A 243 4.98 -18.14 -0.23
N ILE A 244 4.33 -18.24 -1.40
CA ILE A 244 5.03 -18.45 -2.67
C ILE A 244 6.05 -17.33 -2.90
N MET A 245 5.63 -16.06 -2.81
CA MET A 245 6.52 -14.92 -3.02
C MET A 245 7.71 -14.92 -2.05
N ALA A 246 7.46 -15.19 -0.77
CA ALA A 246 8.51 -15.27 0.24
C ALA A 246 9.53 -16.38 -0.06
N ILE A 247 9.07 -17.54 -0.53
CA ILE A 247 9.94 -18.66 -0.89
C ILE A 247 10.70 -18.36 -2.19
N THR A 248 10.04 -17.84 -3.23
CA THR A 248 10.67 -17.59 -4.52
C THR A 248 11.73 -16.49 -4.41
N PHE A 249 11.38 -15.34 -3.86
CA PHE A 249 12.33 -14.23 -3.71
C PHE A 249 13.38 -14.51 -2.63
N GLY A 250 13.03 -15.28 -1.59
CA GLY A 250 13.99 -15.79 -0.61
C GLY A 250 15.01 -16.76 -1.23
N TYR A 251 14.58 -17.61 -2.16
CA TYR A 251 15.49 -18.51 -2.90
C TYR A 251 16.48 -17.72 -3.77
N GLU A 252 15.99 -16.71 -4.50
CA GLU A 252 16.86 -15.81 -5.29
C GLU A 252 17.90 -15.12 -4.38
N TYR A 253 17.46 -14.59 -3.24
CA TYR A 253 18.34 -13.93 -2.29
C TYR A 253 19.45 -14.85 -1.77
N VAL A 254 19.13 -16.10 -1.43
CA VAL A 254 20.13 -17.08 -0.96
C VAL A 254 21.07 -17.50 -2.10
N THR A 255 20.56 -17.63 -3.32
CA THR A 255 21.34 -18.06 -4.49
C THR A 255 22.33 -16.98 -4.95
N VAL A 256 21.91 -15.72 -4.93
CA VAL A 256 22.75 -14.57 -5.31
C VAL A 256 23.77 -14.25 -4.22
N SER A 257 23.47 -14.56 -2.95
CA SER A 257 24.35 -14.35 -1.80
C SER A 257 24.92 -12.92 -1.70
N PRO A 258 24.07 -11.87 -1.65
CA PRO A 258 24.53 -10.49 -1.60
C PRO A 258 25.30 -10.17 -0.31
N ASP A 259 26.20 -9.19 -0.37
CA ASP A 259 27.01 -8.76 0.77
C ASP A 259 26.14 -8.20 1.91
N GLN A 260 26.06 -8.98 2.98
CA GLN A 260 25.27 -8.67 4.17
C GLN A 260 25.77 -7.40 4.89
N GLY A 261 27.07 -7.11 4.82
CA GLY A 261 27.65 -5.93 5.45
C GLY A 261 27.17 -4.64 4.79
N GLN A 262 27.17 -4.63 3.45
CA GLN A 262 26.67 -3.49 2.66
C GLN A 262 25.16 -3.34 2.77
N LEU A 263 24.42 -4.46 2.80
CA LEU A 263 22.97 -4.45 2.97
C LEU A 263 22.56 -3.82 4.30
N LEU A 264 23.16 -4.26 5.41
CA LEU A 264 22.86 -3.71 6.74
C LEU A 264 23.27 -2.24 6.86
N THR A 265 24.42 -1.88 6.27
CA THR A 265 24.87 -0.48 6.25
C THR A 265 23.92 0.40 5.44
N GLY A 266 23.51 -0.04 4.25
CA GLY A 266 22.57 0.69 3.40
C GLY A 266 21.16 0.81 3.97
N MET A 267 20.76 -0.11 4.85
CA MET A 267 19.45 -0.12 5.50
C MET A 267 19.36 0.83 6.70
N PHE A 268 20.41 0.93 7.52
CA PHE A 268 20.37 1.73 8.74
C PHE A 268 21.11 3.07 8.65
N VAL A 269 22.03 3.23 7.69
CA VAL A 269 22.81 4.46 7.54
C VAL A 269 22.25 5.27 6.37
N PRO A 270 21.63 6.45 6.62
CA PRO A 270 21.19 7.33 5.55
C PRO A 270 22.41 7.92 4.84
N TYR A 271 22.79 7.31 3.73
CA TYR A 271 23.99 7.66 2.97
C TYR A 271 23.72 7.58 1.47
N CYS A 272 24.08 8.62 0.73
CA CYS A 272 23.83 8.70 -0.71
C CYS A 272 25.02 9.38 -1.43
N GLU A 273 26.20 8.76 -1.39
CA GLU A 273 27.37 9.31 -2.09
C GLU A 273 27.23 9.12 -3.61
N GLY A 274 27.40 10.22 -4.35
CA GLY A 274 27.27 10.22 -5.81
C GLY A 274 25.84 10.11 -6.35
N CYS A 275 24.81 10.35 -5.52
CA CYS A 275 23.43 10.32 -5.96
C CYS A 275 23.11 11.51 -6.87
N GLY A 276 22.71 11.21 -8.11
CA GLY A 276 22.22 12.17 -9.08
C GLY A 276 20.70 12.18 -9.19
N PRO A 277 20.15 12.86 -10.22
CA PRO A 277 18.71 12.95 -10.46
C PRO A 277 18.04 11.58 -10.64
N ALA A 278 18.72 10.62 -11.28
CA ALA A 278 18.18 9.28 -11.52
C ALA A 278 17.90 8.52 -10.21
N GLN A 279 18.84 8.52 -9.26
CA GLN A 279 18.67 7.89 -7.95
C GLN A 279 17.59 8.60 -7.12
N MET A 280 17.45 9.93 -7.27
CA MET A 280 16.39 10.69 -6.60
C MET A 280 15.00 10.30 -7.11
N THR A 281 14.83 10.17 -8.42
CA THR A 281 13.57 9.70 -9.01
C THR A 281 13.20 8.31 -8.49
N GLN A 282 14.18 7.42 -8.33
CA GLN A 282 13.95 6.09 -7.75
C GLN A 282 13.59 6.15 -6.27
N ALA A 283 14.21 7.04 -5.48
CA ALA A 283 13.81 7.25 -4.08
C ALA A 283 12.36 7.73 -3.95
N VAL A 284 11.91 8.65 -4.82
CA VAL A 284 10.51 9.09 -4.87
C VAL A 284 9.58 7.97 -5.35
N GLY A 285 10.05 7.16 -6.31
CA GLY A 285 9.37 5.95 -6.79
C GLY A 285 9.10 4.95 -5.67
N ILE A 286 10.12 4.60 -4.87
CA ILE A 286 9.98 3.72 -3.70
C ILE A 286 8.92 4.25 -2.74
N VAL A 287 8.95 5.54 -2.40
CA VAL A 287 7.96 6.12 -1.48
C VAL A 287 6.55 6.05 -2.05
N GLY A 288 6.38 6.33 -3.34
CA GLY A 288 5.09 6.24 -4.04
C GLY A 288 4.55 4.81 -4.10
N ALA A 289 5.41 3.85 -4.43
CA ALA A 289 5.07 2.44 -4.51
C ALA A 289 4.72 1.83 -3.14
N VAL A 290 5.45 2.22 -2.08
CA VAL A 290 5.22 1.73 -0.72
C VAL A 290 3.97 2.37 -0.10
N ILE A 291 3.75 3.69 -0.29
CA ILE A 291 2.61 4.39 0.31
C ILE A 291 1.49 4.53 -0.73
N MET A 292 0.83 3.41 -0.99
CA MET A 292 -0.25 3.37 -1.98
C MET A 292 -1.58 3.93 -1.42
N PRO A 293 -2.16 5.01 -1.99
CA PRO A 293 -3.34 5.67 -1.41
C PRO A 293 -4.56 4.76 -1.31
N HIS A 294 -4.84 3.96 -2.35
CA HIS A 294 -6.01 3.10 -2.37
C HIS A 294 -5.96 2.02 -1.29
N ASN A 295 -4.76 1.60 -0.89
CA ASN A 295 -4.57 0.60 0.17
C ASN A 295 -4.96 1.13 1.57
N ILE A 296 -4.88 2.45 1.80
CA ILE A 296 -5.37 3.08 3.03
C ILE A 296 -6.90 2.96 3.12
N TYR A 297 -7.60 3.16 2.00
CA TYR A 297 -9.05 2.96 1.93
C TYR A 297 -9.42 1.49 2.13
N LEU A 298 -8.70 0.59 1.46
CA LEU A 298 -8.89 -0.85 1.58
C LEU A 298 -8.77 -1.32 3.03
N HIS A 299 -7.66 -1.02 3.70
CA HIS A 299 -7.43 -1.48 5.07
C HIS A 299 -8.47 -0.93 6.06
N SER A 300 -8.90 0.32 5.89
CA SER A 300 -9.99 0.90 6.71
C SER A 300 -11.33 0.17 6.54
N ALA A 301 -11.57 -0.46 5.39
CA ALA A 301 -12.76 -1.27 5.13
C ALA A 301 -12.59 -2.72 5.60
N LEU A 302 -11.43 -3.33 5.40
CA LEU A 302 -11.17 -4.74 5.76
C LEU A 302 -11.26 -4.99 7.26
N VAL A 303 -10.87 -4.02 8.11
CA VAL A 303 -11.02 -4.15 9.57
C VAL A 303 -12.48 -4.25 10.03
N LYS A 304 -13.46 -3.84 9.20
CA LYS A 304 -14.90 -4.01 9.48
C LYS A 304 -15.39 -5.45 9.28
N SER A 305 -14.56 -6.33 8.69
CA SER A 305 -14.86 -7.74 8.51
C SER A 305 -14.99 -8.52 9.82
N ARG A 306 -14.41 -7.98 10.90
CA ARG A 306 -14.42 -8.55 12.25
C ARG A 306 -15.51 -7.88 13.08
N GLU A 307 -16.27 -8.68 13.81
CA GLU A 307 -17.28 -8.16 14.73
C GLU A 307 -16.60 -7.57 15.96
N VAL A 308 -16.84 -6.28 16.20
CA VAL A 308 -16.33 -5.56 17.37
C VAL A 308 -17.49 -4.77 17.96
N ASP A 309 -17.80 -5.00 19.23
CA ASP A 309 -18.75 -4.18 19.95
C ASP A 309 -18.14 -2.79 20.20
N ARG A 310 -18.75 -1.76 19.61
CA ARG A 310 -18.30 -0.38 19.70
C ARG A 310 -18.83 0.34 20.93
N SER A 311 -19.83 -0.23 21.61
CA SER A 311 -20.37 0.32 22.85
C SER A 311 -19.39 0.12 24.01
N ASN A 312 -18.61 -0.97 23.97
CA ASN A 312 -17.62 -1.30 24.96
C ASN A 312 -16.21 -0.79 24.58
N LYS A 313 -15.67 0.14 25.39
CA LYS A 313 -14.33 0.71 25.17
C LYS A 313 -13.21 -0.33 25.30
N LYS A 314 -13.42 -1.41 26.07
CA LYS A 314 -12.41 -2.46 26.24
C LYS A 314 -12.20 -3.24 24.94
N ASP A 315 -13.29 -3.60 24.27
CA ASP A 315 -13.27 -4.40 23.04
C ASP A 315 -12.68 -3.62 21.88
N VAL A 316 -13.01 -2.33 21.78
CA VAL A 316 -12.38 -1.42 20.80
C VAL A 316 -10.87 -1.29 21.04
N LYS A 317 -10.43 -1.21 22.30
CA LYS A 317 -9.00 -1.12 22.64
C LYS A 317 -8.27 -2.44 22.34
N GLU A 318 -8.91 -3.57 22.63
CA GLU A 318 -8.39 -4.91 22.34
C GLU A 318 -8.28 -5.15 20.83
N ALA A 319 -9.32 -4.84 20.06
CA ALA A 319 -9.31 -4.93 18.59
C ALA A 319 -8.19 -4.08 17.97
N ASN A 320 -8.04 -2.83 18.41
CA ASN A 320 -6.95 -1.96 17.94
C ASN A 320 -5.55 -2.53 18.27
N LYS A 321 -5.39 -3.23 19.39
CA LYS A 321 -4.12 -3.90 19.75
C LYS A 321 -3.84 -5.07 18.79
N TYR A 322 -4.83 -5.93 18.52
CA TYR A 322 -4.65 -7.07 17.62
C TYR A 322 -4.41 -6.65 16.17
N PHE A 323 -5.18 -5.71 15.64
CA PHE A 323 -4.96 -5.19 14.29
C PHE A 323 -3.58 -4.54 14.14
N PHE A 324 -3.09 -3.83 15.16
CA PHE A 324 -1.75 -3.27 15.13
C PHE A 324 -0.65 -4.35 15.07
N ILE A 325 -0.76 -5.40 15.89
CA ILE A 325 0.20 -6.51 15.90
C ILE A 325 0.18 -7.22 14.54
N GLU A 326 -1.01 -7.50 14.02
CA GLU A 326 -1.20 -8.16 12.73
C GLU A 326 -0.59 -7.34 11.57
N SER A 327 -0.96 -6.06 11.44
CA SER A 327 -0.42 -5.21 10.37
C SER A 327 1.09 -5.03 10.48
N THR A 328 1.64 -5.01 11.70
CA THR A 328 3.10 -4.94 11.91
C THR A 328 3.79 -6.20 11.40
N VAL A 329 3.26 -7.39 11.72
CA VAL A 329 3.83 -8.66 11.25
C VAL A 329 3.69 -8.78 9.73
N ALA A 330 2.53 -8.44 9.17
CA ALA A 330 2.27 -8.52 7.74
C ALA A 330 3.19 -7.57 6.95
N LEU A 331 3.31 -6.30 7.37
CA LEU A 331 4.22 -5.35 6.74
C LEU A 331 5.70 -5.69 6.93
N PHE A 332 6.07 -6.31 8.04
CA PHE A 332 7.45 -6.78 8.23
C PHE A 332 7.81 -7.91 7.26
N ILE A 333 6.89 -8.83 7.00
CA ILE A 333 7.08 -9.87 5.99
C ILE A 333 7.18 -9.25 4.60
N SER A 334 6.29 -8.31 4.25
CA SER A 334 6.37 -7.62 2.97
C SER A 334 7.68 -6.84 2.81
N PHE A 335 8.11 -6.12 3.86
CA PHE A 335 9.40 -5.43 3.89
C PHE A 335 10.57 -6.38 3.61
N LEU A 336 10.57 -7.56 4.23
CA LEU A 336 11.63 -8.53 4.04
C LEU A 336 11.71 -9.00 2.58
N ILE A 337 10.57 -9.22 1.94
CA ILE A 337 10.49 -9.57 0.51
C ILE A 337 11.03 -8.43 -0.35
N ASN A 338 10.63 -7.19 -0.08
CA ASN A 338 11.13 -6.02 -0.82
C ASN A 338 12.65 -5.88 -0.67
N VAL A 339 13.20 -6.08 0.54
CA VAL A 339 14.64 -6.11 0.77
C VAL A 339 15.33 -7.22 -0.03
N PHE A 340 14.74 -8.42 -0.12
CA PHE A 340 15.28 -9.50 -0.93
C PHE A 340 15.36 -9.12 -2.40
N VAL A 341 14.30 -8.53 -2.96
CA VAL A 341 14.27 -8.05 -4.35
C VAL A 341 15.35 -6.99 -4.57
N VAL A 342 15.34 -5.90 -3.79
CA VAL A 342 16.35 -4.83 -3.95
C VAL A 342 17.77 -5.37 -3.88
N ALA A 343 18.06 -6.26 -2.92
CA ALA A 343 19.39 -6.81 -2.73
C ALA A 343 19.85 -7.72 -3.88
N VAL A 344 18.97 -8.59 -4.39
CA VAL A 344 19.25 -9.46 -5.54
C VAL A 344 19.62 -8.63 -6.78
N PHE A 345 18.82 -7.61 -7.08
CA PHE A 345 19.05 -6.78 -8.26
C PHE A 345 20.19 -5.77 -8.06
N ALA A 346 20.44 -5.32 -6.84
CA ALA A 346 21.65 -4.54 -6.53
C ALA A 346 22.91 -5.34 -6.85
N GLU A 347 23.03 -6.59 -6.42
CA GLU A 347 24.21 -7.41 -6.70
C GLU A 347 24.31 -7.82 -8.18
N ALA A 348 23.19 -8.18 -8.80
CA ALA A 348 23.19 -8.68 -10.17
C ALA A 348 23.38 -7.57 -11.24
N PHE A 349 22.90 -6.35 -11.00
CA PHE A 349 22.87 -5.28 -12.03
C PHE A 349 23.72 -4.06 -11.72
N TYR A 350 24.04 -3.76 -10.45
CA TYR A 350 24.67 -2.49 -10.12
C TYR A 350 26.06 -2.35 -10.78
N GLY A 351 26.22 -1.32 -11.61
CA GLY A 351 27.48 -1.02 -12.31
C GLY A 351 27.77 -1.88 -13.53
N ARG A 352 26.82 -2.70 -14.01
CA ARG A 352 26.96 -3.53 -15.22
C ARG A 352 26.51 -2.80 -16.48
N THR A 353 27.19 -3.08 -17.59
CA THR A 353 26.84 -2.56 -18.93
C THR A 353 26.07 -3.59 -19.76
N ASN A 354 25.34 -3.15 -20.79
CA ASN A 354 24.59 -4.06 -21.67
C ASN A 354 25.51 -5.10 -22.34
N THR A 355 26.72 -4.69 -22.71
CA THR A 355 27.72 -5.55 -23.37
C THR A 355 28.17 -6.69 -22.45
N GLU A 356 28.40 -6.41 -21.16
CA GLU A 356 28.79 -7.44 -20.19
C GLU A 356 27.67 -8.49 -20.00
N VAL A 357 26.43 -8.03 -19.86
CA VAL A 357 25.27 -8.91 -19.70
C VAL A 357 25.06 -9.76 -20.95
N TYR A 358 25.19 -9.16 -22.14
CA TYR A 358 25.10 -9.87 -23.40
C TYR A 358 26.10 -11.03 -23.49
N ASN A 359 27.36 -10.79 -23.15
CA ASN A 359 28.41 -11.80 -23.21
C ASN A 359 28.10 -13.00 -22.29
N VAL A 360 27.70 -12.74 -21.05
CA VAL A 360 27.32 -13.80 -20.09
C VAL A 360 26.10 -14.58 -20.59
N CYS A 361 25.09 -13.89 -21.11
CA CYS A 361 23.88 -14.52 -21.65
C CYS A 361 24.16 -15.37 -22.90
N ASN A 362 25.12 -14.96 -23.73
CA ASN A 362 25.53 -15.69 -24.93
C ASN A 362 26.33 -16.95 -24.56
N GLU A 363 27.26 -16.86 -23.62
CA GLU A 363 28.01 -18.01 -23.09
C GLU A 363 27.10 -19.04 -22.42
N SER A 364 26.07 -18.58 -21.73
CA SER A 364 25.07 -19.43 -21.07
C SER A 364 24.09 -20.10 -22.06
N GLY A 365 24.14 -19.75 -23.35
CA GLY A 365 23.25 -20.30 -24.38
C GLY A 365 21.79 -19.88 -24.22
N SER A 366 21.53 -18.74 -23.59
CA SER A 366 20.16 -18.26 -23.38
C SER A 366 19.51 -17.82 -24.71
N PRO A 367 18.24 -18.17 -24.98
CA PRO A 367 17.54 -17.78 -26.21
C PRO A 367 17.19 -16.29 -26.27
N HIS A 368 17.46 -15.54 -25.19
CA HIS A 368 17.09 -14.13 -25.02
C HIS A 368 18.30 -13.17 -25.05
N SER A 369 19.47 -13.64 -25.51
CA SER A 369 20.67 -12.79 -25.61
C SER A 369 20.46 -11.56 -26.50
N SER A 370 19.62 -11.64 -27.53
CA SER A 370 19.29 -10.53 -28.43
C SER A 370 18.49 -9.39 -27.78
N LEU A 371 18.06 -9.54 -26.52
CA LEU A 371 17.34 -8.50 -25.78
C LEU A 371 18.25 -7.35 -25.33
N PHE A 372 19.55 -7.61 -25.19
CA PHE A 372 20.53 -6.63 -24.74
C PHE A 372 21.29 -6.07 -25.95
N PRO A 373 21.09 -4.80 -26.34
CA PRO A 373 21.87 -4.21 -27.41
C PRO A 373 23.34 -4.10 -27.01
N MET A 374 24.24 -4.25 -27.97
CA MET A 374 25.70 -4.20 -27.77
C MET A 374 26.21 -2.76 -27.65
N ASP A 375 25.61 -2.02 -26.71
CA ASP A 375 25.96 -0.64 -26.40
C ASP A 375 26.68 -0.57 -25.05
N ASN A 376 27.44 0.50 -24.84
CA ASN A 376 28.16 0.75 -23.59
C ASN A 376 27.34 1.59 -22.59
N GLU A 377 26.03 1.68 -22.81
CA GLU A 377 25.09 2.37 -21.93
C GLU A 377 24.71 1.52 -20.72
N THR A 378 24.26 2.19 -19.65
CA THR A 378 23.75 1.52 -18.45
C THR A 378 22.42 0.84 -18.75
N LEU A 379 22.29 -0.42 -18.34
CA LEU A 379 21.11 -1.23 -18.62
C LEU A 379 19.85 -0.66 -17.94
N GLU A 380 18.83 -0.36 -18.73
CA GLU A 380 17.48 -0.14 -18.22
C GLU A 380 16.87 -1.47 -17.79
N VAL A 381 16.48 -1.57 -16.52
CA VAL A 381 15.98 -2.80 -15.91
C VAL A 381 14.46 -2.73 -15.80
N ASP A 382 13.81 -3.83 -16.19
CA ASP A 382 12.39 -4.08 -16.04
C ASP A 382 12.19 -5.51 -15.51
N ILE A 383 10.95 -5.89 -15.17
CA ILE A 383 10.64 -7.23 -14.63
C ILE A 383 11.07 -8.34 -15.60
N TYR A 384 10.98 -8.11 -16.91
CA TYR A 384 11.30 -9.09 -17.94
C TYR A 384 12.81 -9.31 -18.08
N LYS A 385 13.56 -8.23 -18.30
CA LYS A 385 15.04 -8.20 -18.32
C LYS A 385 15.61 -8.71 -17.02
N GLY A 386 15.00 -8.35 -15.89
CA GLY A 386 15.35 -8.84 -14.57
C GLY A 386 15.38 -10.37 -14.51
N GLY A 387 14.28 -11.02 -14.93
CA GLY A 387 14.18 -12.47 -14.97
C GLY A 387 15.16 -13.13 -15.94
N VAL A 388 15.40 -12.52 -17.11
CA VAL A 388 16.36 -13.03 -18.09
C VAL A 388 17.80 -12.99 -17.55
N VAL A 389 18.21 -11.89 -16.93
CA VAL A 389 19.56 -11.78 -16.34
C VAL A 389 19.75 -12.77 -15.21
N LEU A 390 18.76 -12.92 -14.31
CA LEU A 390 18.82 -13.96 -13.28
C LEU A 390 19.01 -15.35 -13.90
N GLY A 391 18.29 -15.63 -14.99
CA GLY A 391 18.46 -16.85 -15.78
C GLY A 391 19.86 -17.05 -16.37
N CYS A 392 20.48 -15.99 -16.88
CA CYS A 392 21.83 -16.05 -17.46
C CYS A 392 22.90 -16.24 -16.38
N PHE A 393 22.81 -15.54 -15.25
CA PHE A 393 23.87 -15.53 -14.23
C PHE A 393 23.76 -16.71 -13.26
N PHE A 394 22.55 -17.09 -12.86
CA PHE A 394 22.29 -18.08 -11.81
C PHE A 394 21.61 -19.34 -12.34
N GLY A 395 21.35 -19.41 -13.64
CA GLY A 395 20.81 -20.57 -14.34
C GLY A 395 19.29 -20.52 -14.56
N PRO A 396 18.75 -21.43 -15.38
CA PRO A 396 17.35 -21.38 -15.82
C PRO A 396 16.34 -21.53 -14.68
N ALA A 397 16.72 -22.16 -13.57
CA ALA A 397 15.86 -22.30 -12.40
C ALA A 397 15.48 -20.93 -11.80
N ALA A 398 16.43 -19.99 -11.72
CA ALA A 398 16.21 -18.66 -11.18
C ALA A 398 15.18 -17.86 -12.02
N LEU A 399 15.26 -17.98 -13.35
CA LEU A 399 14.29 -17.36 -14.26
C LEU A 399 12.86 -17.85 -13.99
N TYR A 400 12.66 -19.16 -13.84
CA TYR A 400 11.32 -19.71 -13.60
C TYR A 400 10.79 -19.41 -12.20
N ILE A 401 11.67 -19.40 -11.20
CA ILE A 401 11.32 -19.05 -9.81
C ILE A 401 10.92 -17.57 -9.72
N TRP A 402 11.66 -16.69 -10.39
CA TRP A 402 11.30 -15.28 -10.57
C TRP A 402 9.91 -15.13 -11.21
N ALA A 403 9.69 -15.81 -12.34
CA ALA A 403 8.42 -15.73 -13.06
C ALA A 403 7.23 -16.26 -12.22
N LEU A 404 7.41 -17.31 -11.42
CA LEU A 404 6.40 -17.80 -10.47
C LEU A 404 6.09 -16.77 -9.37
N GLY A 405 7.12 -16.11 -8.83
CA GLY A 405 6.96 -15.06 -7.83
C GLY A 405 6.17 -13.86 -8.36
N ILE A 406 6.52 -13.39 -9.56
CA ILE A 406 5.80 -12.29 -10.24
C ILE A 406 4.35 -12.68 -10.58
N LEU A 407 4.11 -13.92 -11.00
CA LEU A 407 2.75 -14.40 -11.24
C LEU A 407 1.92 -14.37 -9.96
N ALA A 408 2.49 -14.84 -8.84
CA ALA A 408 1.81 -14.80 -7.54
C ALA A 408 1.52 -13.36 -7.08
N ALA A 409 2.48 -12.44 -7.27
CA ALA A 409 2.32 -11.01 -7.00
C ALA A 409 1.16 -10.41 -7.81
N GLY A 410 1.15 -10.63 -9.12
CA GLY A 410 0.10 -10.12 -10.01
C GLY A 410 -1.29 -10.67 -9.64
N GLN A 411 -1.42 -11.99 -9.46
CA GLN A 411 -2.70 -12.59 -9.08
C GLN A 411 -3.23 -12.09 -7.73
N SER A 412 -2.34 -11.78 -6.79
CA SER A 412 -2.74 -11.22 -5.50
C SER A 412 -3.22 -9.77 -5.59
N SER A 413 -2.59 -8.95 -6.43
CA SER A 413 -2.89 -7.53 -6.56
C SER A 413 -4.24 -7.24 -7.24
N THR A 414 -4.67 -8.04 -8.23
CA THR A 414 -5.99 -7.85 -8.91
C THR A 414 -7.14 -7.92 -7.95
N MET A 415 -7.06 -8.88 -7.04
CA MET A 415 -8.08 -9.02 -6.02
C MET A 415 -8.10 -7.77 -5.14
N THR A 416 -6.95 -7.27 -4.67
CA THR A 416 -6.91 -6.05 -3.83
C THR A 416 -7.40 -4.80 -4.56
N GLY A 417 -7.10 -4.64 -5.85
CA GLY A 417 -7.57 -3.52 -6.66
C GLY A 417 -9.10 -3.51 -6.80
N THR A 418 -9.71 -4.68 -7.01
CA THR A 418 -11.17 -4.80 -7.12
C THR A 418 -11.89 -4.51 -5.80
N TYR A 419 -11.38 -5.00 -4.66
CA TYR A 419 -11.90 -4.66 -3.33
C TYR A 419 -11.77 -3.16 -3.04
N SER A 420 -10.58 -2.60 -3.27
CA SER A 420 -10.29 -1.18 -3.03
C SER A 420 -11.23 -0.30 -3.83
N GLY A 421 -11.39 -0.62 -5.11
CA GLY A 421 -12.35 0.03 -5.97
C GLY A 421 -13.74 0.01 -5.35
N GLN A 422 -14.25 -1.19 -5.02
CA GLN A 422 -15.61 -1.33 -4.51
C GLN A 422 -15.90 -0.40 -3.33
N PHE A 423 -15.05 -0.43 -2.31
CA PHE A 423 -15.20 0.44 -1.14
C PHE A 423 -15.07 1.92 -1.48
N VAL A 424 -14.21 2.29 -2.43
CA VAL A 424 -14.04 3.68 -2.87
C VAL A 424 -15.30 4.18 -3.58
N MET A 425 -15.88 3.43 -4.51
CA MET A 425 -17.07 3.88 -5.24
C MET A 425 -18.34 3.88 -4.38
N GLU A 426 -18.53 2.83 -3.59
CA GLU A 426 -19.66 2.76 -2.65
C GLU A 426 -19.56 3.86 -1.60
N GLY A 427 -18.35 4.14 -1.09
CA GLY A 427 -18.14 5.22 -0.11
C GLY A 427 -18.28 6.61 -0.71
N PHE A 428 -17.53 6.93 -1.76
CA PHE A 428 -17.50 8.30 -2.31
C PHE A 428 -18.77 8.68 -3.07
N LEU A 429 -19.37 7.76 -3.83
CA LEU A 429 -20.51 8.07 -4.70
C LEU A 429 -21.85 7.51 -4.18
N ASN A 430 -21.86 6.67 -3.15
CA ASN A 430 -23.03 5.89 -2.74
C ASN A 430 -23.68 5.12 -3.91
N LEU A 431 -22.88 4.78 -4.93
CA LEU A 431 -23.33 4.10 -6.13
C LEU A 431 -23.19 2.59 -5.93
N ARG A 432 -24.31 1.87 -5.98
CA ARG A 432 -24.34 0.41 -5.84
C ARG A 432 -24.25 -0.23 -7.22
N TRP A 433 -23.08 -0.74 -7.58
CA TRP A 433 -22.85 -1.48 -8.82
C TRP A 433 -22.71 -2.97 -8.52
N SER A 434 -23.26 -3.83 -9.39
CA SER A 434 -22.89 -5.25 -9.40
C SER A 434 -21.38 -5.44 -9.50
N ARG A 435 -20.84 -6.29 -8.61
CA ARG A 435 -19.42 -6.67 -8.54
C ARG A 435 -18.84 -7.05 -9.90
N PHE A 436 -19.56 -7.91 -10.62
CA PHE A 436 -19.16 -8.39 -11.94
C PHE A 436 -18.98 -7.27 -12.95
N ALA A 437 -19.97 -6.38 -13.04
CA ALA A 437 -19.95 -5.31 -14.03
C ALA A 437 -18.87 -4.27 -13.71
N ARG A 438 -18.55 -4.07 -12.43
CA ARG A 438 -17.43 -3.23 -12.04
C ARG A 438 -16.08 -3.85 -12.40
N VAL A 439 -15.83 -5.09 -11.96
CA VAL A 439 -14.55 -5.77 -12.21
C VAL A 439 -14.27 -5.82 -13.71
N LEU A 440 -15.29 -6.15 -14.52
CA LEU A 440 -15.18 -6.13 -15.97
C LEU A 440 -14.87 -4.74 -16.52
N LEU A 441 -15.47 -3.68 -15.97
CA LEU A 441 -15.19 -2.31 -16.41
C LEU A 441 -13.76 -1.88 -16.09
N THR A 442 -13.33 -2.01 -14.83
CA THR A 442 -11.98 -1.59 -14.41
C THR A 442 -10.91 -2.39 -15.16
N ARG A 443 -11.14 -3.70 -15.34
CA ARG A 443 -10.26 -4.57 -16.13
C ARG A 443 -10.25 -4.22 -17.60
N SER A 444 -11.41 -3.89 -18.19
CA SER A 444 -11.45 -3.44 -19.59
C SER A 444 -10.67 -2.15 -19.78
N LEU A 445 -10.78 -1.21 -18.83
CA LEU A 445 -10.06 0.06 -18.86
C LEU A 445 -8.54 -0.11 -18.65
N ALA A 446 -8.10 -1.10 -17.87
CA ALA A 446 -6.69 -1.42 -17.68
C ALA A 446 -6.10 -2.25 -18.83
N ILE A 447 -6.84 -3.24 -19.34
CA ILE A 447 -6.38 -4.14 -20.41
C ILE A 447 -6.30 -3.42 -21.75
N THR A 448 -7.24 -2.52 -22.08
CA THR A 448 -7.26 -1.83 -23.37
C THR A 448 -5.95 -1.08 -23.67
N PRO A 449 -5.45 -0.16 -22.82
CA PRO A 449 -4.19 0.52 -23.08
C PRO A 449 -3.00 -0.45 -23.08
N THR A 450 -2.98 -1.43 -22.18
CA THR A 450 -1.90 -2.43 -22.09
C THR A 450 -1.83 -3.32 -23.34
N LEU A 451 -2.98 -3.74 -23.87
CA LEU A 451 -3.06 -4.55 -25.09
C LEU A 451 -2.64 -3.73 -26.32
N LEU A 452 -3.04 -2.46 -26.40
CA LEU A 452 -2.59 -1.57 -27.47
C LEU A 452 -1.07 -1.40 -27.45
N VAL A 453 -0.48 -1.15 -26.29
CA VAL A 453 0.99 -1.04 -26.17
C VAL A 453 1.64 -2.38 -26.53
N ALA A 454 1.13 -3.51 -26.05
CA ALA A 454 1.69 -4.84 -26.34
C ALA A 454 1.59 -5.28 -27.81
N ILE A 455 0.65 -4.73 -28.60
CA ILE A 455 0.50 -5.02 -30.03
C ILE A 455 1.33 -4.06 -30.88
N PHE A 456 1.36 -2.77 -30.53
CA PHE A 456 1.90 -1.71 -31.39
C PHE A 456 3.31 -1.25 -31.00
N GLN A 457 3.82 -1.58 -29.82
CA GLN A 457 5.08 -1.06 -29.28
C GLN A 457 5.94 -2.16 -28.66
N ASP A 458 7.26 -1.96 -28.68
CA ASP A 458 8.23 -2.86 -28.05
C ASP A 458 8.23 -2.74 -26.51
N VAL A 459 8.78 -3.77 -25.85
CA VAL A 459 8.82 -3.94 -24.38
C VAL A 459 9.34 -2.70 -23.63
N HIS A 460 10.25 -1.93 -24.23
CA HIS A 460 10.82 -0.70 -23.63
C HIS A 460 9.77 0.36 -23.25
N HIS A 461 8.63 0.43 -23.94
CA HIS A 461 7.61 1.44 -23.64
C HIS A 461 6.68 1.02 -22.49
N LEU A 462 6.68 -0.27 -22.11
CA LEU A 462 5.92 -0.76 -20.96
C LEU A 462 6.55 -0.30 -19.63
N THR A 463 7.89 -0.28 -19.57
CA THR A 463 8.65 0.15 -18.39
C THR A 463 8.48 1.65 -18.11
N GLY A 464 8.57 2.50 -19.14
CA GLY A 464 8.35 3.94 -18.99
C GLY A 464 6.93 4.28 -18.52
N MET A 465 5.94 3.47 -18.88
CA MET A 465 4.57 3.60 -18.39
C MET A 465 4.47 3.24 -16.90
N ASN A 466 5.13 2.17 -16.46
CA ASN A 466 5.14 1.78 -15.05
C ASN A 466 5.78 2.87 -14.16
N ASP A 467 6.92 3.43 -14.58
CA ASP A 467 7.58 4.53 -13.88
C ASP A 467 6.67 5.75 -13.78
N PHE A 468 5.99 6.10 -14.87
CA PHE A 468 5.02 7.19 -14.87
C PHE A 468 3.85 6.93 -13.92
N LEU A 469 3.34 5.70 -13.87
CA LEU A 469 2.26 5.32 -12.95
C LEU A 469 2.69 5.41 -11.48
N ASN A 470 3.90 4.95 -11.13
CA ASN A 470 4.45 5.08 -9.78
C ASN A 470 4.65 6.55 -9.38
N VAL A 471 5.14 7.39 -10.30
CA VAL A 471 5.25 8.84 -10.07
C VAL A 471 3.86 9.46 -9.89
N LEU A 472 2.88 9.09 -10.71
CA LEU A 472 1.50 9.56 -10.60
C LEU A 472 0.89 9.16 -9.24
N GLN A 473 1.13 7.94 -8.78
CA GLN A 473 0.73 7.49 -7.43
C GLN A 473 1.41 8.32 -6.34
N SER A 474 2.72 8.60 -6.45
CA SER A 474 3.45 9.46 -5.50
C SER A 474 2.87 10.89 -5.44
N MET A 475 2.45 11.44 -6.59
CA MET A 475 1.78 12.74 -6.69
C MET A 475 0.39 12.69 -6.07
N GLN A 476 -0.35 11.59 -6.20
CA GLN A 476 -1.66 11.43 -5.57
C GLN A 476 -1.56 11.35 -4.05
N VAL A 477 -0.51 10.72 -3.51
CA VAL A 477 -0.28 10.78 -2.06
C VAL A 477 -0.03 12.23 -1.63
N ARG A 478 0.70 13.01 -2.43
CA ARG A 478 0.86 14.46 -2.21
C ARG A 478 -0.45 15.22 -2.34
N VAL A 479 -1.32 14.98 -3.34
CA VAL A 479 -2.60 15.70 -3.44
C VAL A 479 -3.56 15.33 -2.30
N GLY A 480 -3.52 14.09 -1.82
CA GLY A 480 -4.13 13.69 -0.56
C GLY A 480 -3.54 14.41 0.67
N SER A 481 -2.31 14.92 0.55
CA SER A 481 -1.51 15.55 1.61
C SER A 481 -1.32 17.08 1.54
N THR A 482 -1.46 17.75 0.38
CA THR A 482 -1.09 19.17 0.19
C THR A 482 -2.21 20.03 -0.39
N GLY A 483 -3.37 19.45 -0.73
CA GLY A 483 -4.54 20.27 -1.04
C GLY A 483 -5.01 21.03 0.19
N SER A 484 -5.63 22.20 0.02
CA SER A 484 -6.38 22.92 1.08
C SER A 484 -7.45 22.04 1.79
N VAL A 485 -7.74 20.89 1.17
CA VAL A 485 -8.55 19.77 1.64
C VAL A 485 -7.89 18.95 2.78
N HIS A 486 -6.55 18.94 2.89
CA HIS A 486 -5.75 18.21 3.88
C HIS A 486 -5.86 18.78 5.29
N GLN A 487 -5.86 20.11 5.43
CA GLN A 487 -6.07 20.76 6.73
C GLN A 487 -7.46 20.45 7.30
N HIS A 488 -8.40 19.95 6.48
CA HIS A 488 -9.65 19.37 6.97
C HIS A 488 -9.55 17.84 7.15
N HIS A 489 -8.88 17.12 6.25
CA HIS A 489 -8.80 15.66 6.25
C HIS A 489 -8.04 15.08 7.45
N GLN A 490 -6.84 15.61 7.73
CA GLN A 490 -6.09 15.25 8.92
C GLN A 490 -6.74 15.81 10.18
N HIS A 491 -7.30 17.03 10.16
CA HIS A 491 -8.08 17.51 11.29
C HIS A 491 -9.22 16.55 11.63
N ILE A 492 -9.81 15.83 10.67
CA ILE A 492 -10.93 14.91 10.93
C ILE A 492 -10.46 13.51 11.30
N LEU A 493 -9.50 12.94 10.56
CA LEU A 493 -8.86 11.67 10.92
C LEU A 493 -8.23 11.75 12.32
N LEU A 494 -7.50 12.83 12.60
CA LEU A 494 -6.86 13.09 13.89
C LEU A 494 -7.90 13.54 14.94
N ARG A 495 -8.92 14.39 14.65
CA ARG A 495 -9.97 14.70 15.66
C ARG A 495 -10.86 13.50 15.98
N LEU A 496 -11.17 12.62 15.02
CA LEU A 496 -11.93 11.37 15.27
C LEU A 496 -11.08 10.33 16.00
N ALA A 497 -9.79 10.21 15.64
CA ALA A 497 -8.85 9.35 16.37
C ALA A 497 -8.48 9.88 17.76
N LEU A 498 -8.43 11.21 17.97
CA LEU A 498 -8.11 11.84 19.27
C LEU A 498 -9.34 12.01 20.18
N ARG A 499 -10.55 12.23 19.64
CA ARG A 499 -11.79 12.26 20.46
C ARG A 499 -12.12 10.93 21.13
N THR A 500 -11.55 9.83 20.65
CA THR A 500 -11.85 8.47 21.14
C THR A 500 -10.91 7.97 22.24
N GLY A 501 -10.11 8.87 22.81
CA GLY A 501 -9.53 8.73 24.14
C GLY A 501 -8.21 7.94 24.20
N SER A 502 -7.30 8.44 25.04
CA SER A 502 -6.09 7.80 25.59
C SER A 502 -4.73 8.03 24.92
N VAL A 503 -4.54 9.09 24.13
CA VAL A 503 -3.16 9.57 23.84
C VAL A 503 -3.10 11.08 24.06
N PRO A 504 -2.50 11.57 25.17
CA PRO A 504 -2.18 12.98 25.29
C PRO A 504 -1.13 13.35 24.23
N LEU A 505 -1.41 14.42 23.48
CA LEU A 505 -0.59 14.96 22.39
C LEU A 505 0.90 15.15 22.79
N HIS A 506 1.18 15.36 24.08
CA HIS A 506 2.51 15.53 24.64
C HIS A 506 3.41 14.27 24.67
N ARG A 507 2.92 13.11 24.23
CA ARG A 507 3.66 11.83 24.33
C ARG A 507 3.81 11.10 22.99
N ILE A 508 3.57 11.77 21.87
CA ILE A 508 4.09 11.35 20.57
C ILE A 508 5.50 11.95 20.52
N PRO A 509 6.57 11.14 20.60
CA PRO A 509 7.91 11.69 20.42
C PRO A 509 7.96 12.34 19.04
N ASP A 510 8.49 13.57 18.98
CA ASP A 510 8.76 14.27 17.72
C ASP A 510 9.50 13.29 16.80
N ILE A 511 8.85 12.85 15.72
CA ILE A 511 9.46 11.92 14.75
C ILE A 511 10.68 12.58 14.06
N CYS A 512 10.81 13.92 14.14
CA CYS A 512 12.03 14.65 13.82
C CYS A 512 13.28 14.19 14.61
N TRP A 513 13.13 13.48 15.74
CA TRP A 513 14.28 12.94 16.47
C TRP A 513 14.89 11.69 15.84
N ILE A 514 14.15 10.97 14.98
CA ILE A 514 14.64 9.74 14.32
C ILE A 514 15.54 10.07 13.11
N PHE A 515 15.31 11.21 12.46
CA PHE A 515 16.04 11.59 11.24
C PHE A 515 17.20 12.57 11.45
N GLY A 516 17.45 13.01 12.68
CA GLY A 516 18.53 13.94 12.99
C GLY A 516 18.25 15.34 12.42
N ARG A 517 18.54 16.36 13.21
CA ARG A 517 18.43 17.76 12.78
C ARG A 517 19.48 18.14 11.76
#